data_AF-J2U9C6-F1
#
_entry.id   AF-J2U9C6-F1
#
_cell.length_a   1.000
_cell.length_b   1.000
_cell.length_c   1.000
_cell.angle_alpha   90.00
_cell.angle_beta   90.00
_cell.angle_gamma   90.00
#
_symmetry.space_group_name_H-M   'P 1'
#
loop_
_entity.id
_entity.type
_entity.pdbx_description
1 polymer ?
#
loop_
_entity_poly.entity_id
_entity_poly.type
_entity_poly.pdbx_seq_one_letter_code
_entity_poly.pdbx_strand_id
1 'polypeptide(L)'
;AEVAAASGGLLAPHLAEAHGQLVVLVTSYVLWAFSLPVAFSILTILMLRMALHKLPHENMAASSWLALGPIGTGALGMLLLGADAPAIFAANGLAGLGEIAAGLGLVAGITLWGFGLWWMLIALLITVRYLRAGIPFNLGWWGFTFPLGVYSLATLKLGSTLNLAFFNTFGCVLVALLAVMWLIVAKRTVQGAWRGELFVSPCIAGLNK
;
A
#
# COMPACT_ATOMS: atom_id res chain seq x y z
N ALA A 1 7.79 2.63 -7.69
CA ALA A 1 8.29 3.99 -7.43
C ALA A 1 7.40 4.77 -6.46
N GLU A 2 6.14 4.35 -6.21
CA GLU A 2 5.26 5.04 -5.24
C GLU A 2 5.86 5.13 -3.82
N VAL A 3 6.49 4.05 -3.32
CA VAL A 3 7.07 4.05 -1.96
C VAL A 3 8.17 5.11 -1.84
N ALA A 4 9.03 5.23 -2.85
CA ALA A 4 10.07 6.27 -2.87
C ALA A 4 9.47 7.68 -2.93
N ALA A 5 8.39 7.88 -3.69
CA ALA A 5 7.67 9.15 -3.72
C ALA A 5 7.06 9.51 -2.35
N ALA A 6 6.40 8.56 -1.68
CA ALA A 6 5.84 8.76 -0.35
C ALA A 6 6.94 9.07 0.69
N SER A 7 8.07 8.34 0.64
CA SER A 7 9.24 8.61 1.48
C SER A 7 9.86 9.98 1.20
N GLY A 8 9.89 10.41 -0.07
CA GLY A 8 10.35 11.74 -0.45
C GLY A 8 9.46 12.85 0.11
N GLY A 9 8.14 12.64 0.15
CA GLY A 9 7.22 13.53 0.85
C GLY A 9 7.55 13.66 2.34
N LEU A 10 7.82 12.55 3.03
CA LEU A 10 8.23 12.59 4.45
C LEU A 10 9.61 13.24 4.66
N LEU A 11 10.51 13.11 3.69
CA LEU A 11 11.88 13.62 3.80
C LEU A 11 11.98 15.12 3.48
N ALA A 12 11.21 15.61 2.49
CA ALA A 12 11.35 16.95 1.96
C ALA A 12 11.29 18.07 3.02
N PRO A 13 10.36 18.05 4.00
CA PRO A 13 10.30 19.10 5.04
C PRO A 13 11.53 19.16 5.95
N HIS A 14 12.34 18.10 6.00
CA HIS A 14 13.50 17.98 6.87
C HIS A 14 14.82 18.37 6.20
N LEU A 15 14.80 18.76 4.91
CA LEU A 15 16.01 19.26 4.24
C LEU A 15 16.27 20.72 4.63
N ALA A 16 17.55 21.05 4.83
CA ALA A 16 17.96 22.38 5.28
C ALA A 16 17.79 23.48 4.21
N GLU A 17 17.91 23.12 2.93
CA GLU A 17 17.85 24.07 1.82
C GLU A 17 16.47 24.06 1.14
N ALA A 18 15.81 25.21 1.05
CA ALA A 18 14.49 25.35 0.43
C ALA A 18 14.42 24.85 -1.02
N HIS A 19 15.50 25.05 -1.79
CA HIS A 19 15.58 24.51 -3.15
C HIS A 19 15.67 22.98 -3.15
N GLY A 20 16.45 22.40 -2.23
CA GLY A 20 16.53 20.95 -2.03
C GLY A 20 15.17 20.33 -1.68
N GLN A 21 14.37 21.01 -0.84
CA GLN A 21 12.99 20.60 -0.54
C GLN A 21 12.14 20.52 -1.81
N LEU A 22 12.22 21.54 -2.68
CA LEU A 22 11.49 21.58 -3.94
C LEU A 22 11.94 20.48 -4.90
N VAL A 23 13.25 20.23 -5.03
CA VAL A 23 13.78 19.17 -5.89
C VAL A 23 13.26 17.81 -5.46
N VAL A 24 13.27 17.49 -4.16
CA VAL A 24 12.75 16.21 -3.65
C VAL A 24 11.24 16.12 -3.83
N LEU A 25 10.49 17.20 -3.59
CA LEU A 25 9.04 17.23 -3.79
C LEU A 25 8.67 16.96 -5.26
N VAL A 26 9.28 17.69 -6.20
CA VAL A 26 9.04 17.54 -7.65
C VAL A 26 9.46 16.16 -8.13
N THR A 27 10.63 15.67 -7.71
CA THR A 27 11.08 14.31 -8.04
C THR A 27 10.09 13.26 -7.52
N SER A 28 9.53 13.46 -6.33
CA SER A 28 8.55 12.56 -5.76
C SER A 28 7.24 12.56 -6.55
N TYR A 29 6.76 13.71 -7.02
CA TYR A 29 5.62 13.77 -7.94
C TYR A 29 5.88 13.00 -9.24
N VAL A 30 7.09 13.11 -9.83
CA VAL A 30 7.47 12.35 -11.03
C VAL A 30 7.48 10.84 -10.76
N LEU A 31 8.08 10.41 -9.65
CA LEU A 31 8.12 9.01 -9.25
C LEU A 31 6.73 8.43 -9.01
N TRP A 32 5.83 9.22 -8.40
CA TRP A 32 4.44 8.86 -8.22
C TRP A 32 3.70 8.73 -9.56
N ALA A 33 3.86 9.73 -10.44
CA ALA A 33 3.17 9.82 -11.72
C ALA A 33 3.54 8.71 -12.70
N PHE A 34 4.78 8.23 -12.68
CA PHE A 34 5.18 7.06 -13.48
C PHE A 34 4.70 5.73 -12.87
N SER A 35 4.75 5.60 -11.54
CA SER A 35 4.44 4.33 -10.88
C SER A 35 2.96 3.96 -10.99
N LEU A 36 2.09 4.94 -10.76
CA LEU A 36 0.66 4.68 -10.60
C LEU A 36 0.01 4.15 -11.90
N PRO A 37 0.23 4.74 -13.09
CA PRO A 37 -0.31 4.19 -14.35
C PRO A 37 0.19 2.78 -14.66
N VAL A 38 1.47 2.49 -14.38
CA VAL A 38 2.03 1.15 -14.57
C VAL A 38 1.34 0.15 -13.63
N ALA A 39 1.14 0.52 -12.37
CA ALA A 39 0.38 -0.30 -11.43
C ALA A 39 -1.06 -0.54 -11.91
N PHE A 40 -1.80 0.51 -12.32
CA PHE A 40 -3.16 0.37 -12.86
C PHE A 40 -3.23 -0.50 -14.11
N SER A 41 -2.22 -0.45 -14.98
CA SER A 41 -2.14 -1.33 -16.16
C SER A 41 -2.06 -2.81 -15.72
N ILE A 42 -1.23 -3.12 -14.73
CA ILE A 42 -1.13 -4.48 -14.16
C ILE A 42 -2.45 -4.87 -13.46
N LEU A 43 -3.05 -3.97 -12.69
CA LEU A 43 -4.34 -4.21 -12.02
C LEU A 43 -5.45 -4.53 -13.01
N THR A 44 -5.48 -3.84 -14.15
CA THR A 44 -6.45 -4.08 -15.23
C THR A 44 -6.29 -5.49 -15.80
N ILE A 45 -5.05 -5.93 -16.05
CA ILE A 45 -4.76 -7.30 -16.50
C ILE A 45 -5.16 -8.33 -15.43
N LEU A 46 -4.88 -8.05 -14.16
CA LEU A 46 -5.30 -8.92 -13.05
C LEU A 46 -6.82 -9.02 -12.94
N MET A 47 -7.53 -7.92 -13.10
CA MET A 47 -8.99 -7.90 -13.09
C MET A 47 -9.57 -8.70 -14.26
N LEU A 48 -9.02 -8.53 -15.48
CA LEU A 48 -9.41 -9.32 -16.65
C LEU A 48 -9.15 -10.81 -16.42
N ARG A 49 -7.99 -11.16 -15.83
CA ARG A 49 -7.66 -12.54 -15.50
C ARG A 49 -8.66 -13.14 -14.51
N MET A 50 -9.02 -12.41 -13.46
CA MET A 50 -10.00 -12.85 -12.46
C MET A 50 -11.41 -13.00 -13.05
N ALA A 51 -11.75 -12.20 -14.07
CA ALA A 51 -13.03 -12.30 -14.77
C ALA A 51 -13.11 -13.49 -15.73
N LEU A 52 -12.01 -13.79 -16.44
CA LEU A 52 -11.98 -14.81 -17.49
C LEU A 52 -11.56 -16.21 -17.01
N HIS A 53 -10.82 -16.30 -15.90
CA HIS A 53 -10.27 -17.57 -15.40
C HIS A 53 -10.75 -17.86 -13.99
N LYS A 54 -10.70 -19.13 -13.58
CA LYS A 54 -10.98 -19.53 -12.20
C LYS A 54 -10.04 -18.77 -11.25
N LEU A 55 -10.53 -18.47 -10.06
CA LEU A 55 -9.74 -17.82 -9.01
C LEU A 55 -8.39 -18.54 -8.84
N PRO A 56 -7.30 -17.81 -8.56
CA PRO A 56 -5.97 -18.39 -8.40
C PRO A 56 -5.96 -19.58 -7.44
N HIS A 57 -4.97 -20.46 -7.54
CA HIS A 57 -4.78 -21.48 -6.50
C HIS A 57 -4.70 -20.85 -5.12
N GLU A 58 -5.21 -21.56 -4.13
CA GLU A 58 -5.38 -21.18 -2.72
C GLU A 58 -4.09 -20.56 -2.11
N ASN A 59 -2.93 -21.07 -2.51
CA ASN A 59 -1.62 -20.54 -2.12
C ASN A 59 -1.35 -19.10 -2.57
N MET A 60 -2.15 -18.56 -3.49
CA MET A 60 -2.05 -17.22 -4.05
C MET A 60 -3.07 -16.24 -3.44
N ALA A 61 -3.75 -16.57 -2.33
CA ALA A 61 -4.66 -15.63 -1.67
C ALA A 61 -3.99 -14.27 -1.37
N ALA A 62 -2.72 -14.28 -0.96
CA ALA A 62 -1.91 -13.08 -0.75
C ALA A 62 -1.76 -12.19 -2.01
N SER A 63 -1.79 -12.78 -3.20
CA SER A 63 -1.70 -12.04 -4.46
C SER A 63 -2.91 -11.11 -4.69
N SER A 64 -4.08 -11.45 -4.16
CA SER A 64 -5.28 -10.61 -4.27
C SER A 64 -5.15 -9.29 -3.51
N TRP A 65 -4.32 -9.26 -2.46
CA TRP A 65 -4.04 -8.07 -1.67
C TRP A 65 -2.91 -7.22 -2.23
N LEU A 66 -2.02 -7.79 -3.06
CA LEU A 66 -0.91 -7.04 -3.66
C LEU A 66 -1.40 -5.83 -4.46
N ALA A 67 -2.59 -5.93 -5.02
CA ALA A 67 -3.24 -4.86 -5.74
C ALA A 67 -3.66 -3.67 -4.85
N LEU A 68 -3.98 -3.91 -3.59
CA LEU A 68 -4.26 -2.85 -2.62
C LEU A 68 -3.00 -2.04 -2.27
N GLY A 69 -1.81 -2.62 -2.45
CA GLY A 69 -0.52 -2.00 -2.18
C GLY A 69 -0.29 -0.69 -2.95
N PRO A 70 -0.23 -0.72 -4.30
CA PRO A 70 -0.03 0.50 -5.09
C PRO A 70 -1.20 1.49 -4.98
N ILE A 71 -2.44 1.02 -4.80
CA ILE A 71 -3.59 1.91 -4.58
C ILE A 71 -3.43 2.69 -3.27
N GLY A 72 -3.15 1.99 -2.16
CA GLY A 72 -2.97 2.60 -0.84
C GLY A 72 -1.72 3.47 -0.76
N THR A 73 -0.61 3.03 -1.35
CA THR A 73 0.63 3.82 -1.41
C THR A 73 0.47 5.04 -2.32
N GLY A 74 -0.26 4.90 -3.43
CA GLY A 74 -0.61 6.00 -4.32
C GLY A 74 -1.46 7.06 -3.62
N ALA A 75 -2.47 6.62 -2.85
CA ALA A 75 -3.29 7.51 -2.02
C ALA A 75 -2.46 8.23 -0.95
N LEU A 76 -1.66 7.47 -0.17
CA LEU A 76 -0.79 8.02 0.85
C LEU A 76 0.22 9.02 0.27
N GLY A 77 0.85 8.68 -0.85
CA GLY A 77 1.82 9.54 -1.52
C GLY A 77 1.23 10.91 -1.86
N MET A 78 0.04 10.97 -2.45
CA MET A 78 -0.61 12.25 -2.77
C MET A 78 -1.00 13.05 -1.52
N LEU A 79 -1.42 12.37 -0.45
CA LEU A 79 -1.75 13.04 0.81
C LEU A 79 -0.52 13.60 1.52
N LEU A 80 0.64 12.93 1.43
CA LEU A 80 1.90 13.40 1.99
C LEU A 80 2.45 14.57 1.17
N LEU A 81 2.62 14.36 -0.14
CA LEU A 81 3.13 15.40 -1.04
C LEU A 81 2.25 16.66 -1.02
N GLY A 82 0.92 16.48 -1.03
CA GLY A 82 -0.02 17.59 -0.93
C GLY A 82 0.01 18.32 0.41
N ALA A 83 0.29 17.64 1.53
CA ALA A 83 0.36 18.28 2.83
C ALA A 83 1.57 19.22 2.97
N ASP A 84 2.71 18.86 2.37
CA ASP A 84 3.96 19.62 2.49
C ASP A 84 4.15 20.63 1.34
N ALA A 85 3.40 20.47 0.25
CA ALA A 85 3.47 21.34 -0.92
C ALA A 85 3.28 22.85 -0.61
N PRO A 86 2.27 23.31 0.18
CA PRO A 86 2.08 24.72 0.46
C PRO A 86 3.34 25.42 1.00
N ALA A 87 3.98 24.83 2.01
CA ALA A 87 5.17 25.40 2.63
C ALA A 87 6.37 25.39 1.69
N ILE A 88 6.61 24.28 0.99
CA ILE A 88 7.77 24.11 0.10
C ILE A 88 7.66 25.04 -1.12
N PHE A 89 6.49 25.11 -1.76
CA PHE A 89 6.27 26.00 -2.89
C PHE A 89 6.31 27.48 -2.48
N ALA A 90 5.75 27.85 -1.32
CA ALA A 90 5.83 29.22 -0.83
C ALA A 90 7.28 29.68 -0.58
N ALA A 91 8.12 28.82 -0.01
CA ALA A 91 9.55 29.08 0.22
C ALA A 91 10.36 29.30 -1.08
N ASN A 92 9.81 28.87 -2.23
CA ASN A 92 10.43 29.02 -3.56
C ASN A 92 9.69 30.04 -4.44
N GLY A 93 8.86 30.92 -3.85
CA GLY A 93 8.16 31.99 -4.59
C GLY A 93 6.95 31.53 -5.42
N LEU A 94 6.44 30.31 -5.17
CA LEU A 94 5.37 29.66 -5.93
C LEU A 94 4.13 29.38 -5.05
N ALA A 95 3.84 30.23 -4.06
CA ALA A 95 2.81 29.98 -3.05
C ALA A 95 1.45 29.54 -3.60
N GLY A 96 0.99 30.15 -4.70
CA GLY A 96 -0.28 29.79 -5.34
C GLY A 96 -0.36 28.34 -5.86
N LEU A 97 0.78 27.76 -6.30
CA LEU A 97 0.83 26.35 -6.73
C LEU A 97 0.74 25.39 -5.56
N GLY A 98 1.22 25.78 -4.37
CA GLY A 98 1.22 24.94 -3.19
C GLY A 98 -0.19 24.57 -2.71
N GLU A 99 -1.09 25.55 -2.66
CA GLU A 99 -2.50 25.32 -2.28
C GLU A 99 -3.23 24.42 -3.29
N ILE A 100 -2.98 24.63 -4.60
CA ILE A 100 -3.54 23.78 -5.66
C ILE A 100 -3.04 22.35 -5.51
N ALA A 101 -1.73 22.16 -5.27
CA ALA A 101 -1.12 20.86 -5.06
C ALA A 101 -1.68 20.15 -3.81
N ALA A 102 -1.96 20.87 -2.73
CA ALA A 102 -2.62 20.33 -1.55
C ALA A 102 -4.04 19.85 -1.85
N GLY A 103 -4.83 20.65 -2.55
CA GLY A 103 -6.19 20.28 -2.97
C GLY A 103 -6.20 19.06 -3.89
N LEU A 104 -5.30 19.02 -4.89
CA LEU A 104 -5.13 17.86 -5.77
C LEU A 104 -4.67 16.62 -5.00
N GLY A 105 -3.77 16.79 -4.04
CA GLY A 105 -3.31 15.76 -3.12
C GLY A 105 -4.46 15.08 -2.37
N LEU A 106 -5.36 15.90 -1.80
CA LEU A 106 -6.53 15.42 -1.08
C LEU A 106 -7.53 14.72 -1.99
N VAL A 107 -7.88 15.32 -3.14
CA VAL A 107 -8.85 14.74 -4.09
C VAL A 107 -8.33 13.42 -4.66
N ALA A 108 -7.06 13.34 -5.05
CA ALA A 108 -6.45 12.11 -5.51
C ALA A 108 -6.40 11.06 -4.39
N GLY A 109 -6.01 11.48 -3.17
CA GLY A 109 -5.96 10.61 -1.99
C GLY A 109 -7.30 9.96 -1.66
N ILE A 110 -8.38 10.73 -1.58
CA ILE A 110 -9.71 10.19 -1.26
C ILE A 110 -10.28 9.33 -2.39
N THR A 111 -10.02 9.68 -3.65
CA THR A 111 -10.49 8.91 -4.82
C THR A 111 -9.80 7.56 -4.88
N LEU A 112 -8.47 7.53 -4.72
CA LEU A 112 -7.70 6.29 -4.66
C LEU A 112 -8.06 5.45 -3.44
N TRP A 113 -8.30 6.08 -2.28
CA TRP A 113 -8.78 5.39 -1.10
C TRP A 113 -10.15 4.72 -1.36
N GLY A 114 -11.10 5.41 -1.98
CA GLY A 114 -12.41 4.84 -2.34
C GLY A 114 -12.29 3.63 -3.27
N PHE A 115 -11.41 3.71 -4.29
CA PHE A 115 -11.12 2.57 -5.16
C PHE A 115 -10.45 1.41 -4.39
N GLY A 116 -9.54 1.73 -3.48
CA GLY A 116 -8.90 0.75 -2.60
C GLY A 116 -9.88 0.07 -1.65
N LEU A 117 -10.92 0.76 -1.17
CA LEU A 117 -11.96 0.17 -0.33
C LEU A 117 -12.70 -0.94 -1.07
N TRP A 118 -13.10 -0.68 -2.31
CA TRP A 118 -13.71 -1.70 -3.17
C TRP A 118 -12.78 -2.90 -3.38
N TRP A 119 -11.50 -2.65 -3.66
CA TRP A 119 -10.53 -3.73 -3.86
C TRP A 119 -10.28 -4.54 -2.58
N MET A 120 -10.19 -3.87 -1.43
CA MET A 120 -10.03 -4.51 -0.13
C MET A 120 -11.21 -5.42 0.20
N LEU A 121 -12.44 -5.02 -0.11
CA LEU A 121 -13.63 -5.87 0.07
C LEU A 121 -13.52 -7.16 -0.76
N ILE A 122 -13.09 -7.06 -2.02
CA ILE A 122 -12.86 -8.25 -2.87
C ILE A 122 -11.78 -9.14 -2.27
N ALA A 123 -10.64 -8.57 -1.88
CA ALA A 123 -9.53 -9.30 -1.30
C ALA A 123 -9.94 -10.01 0.01
N LEU A 124 -10.74 -9.34 0.85
CA LEU A 124 -11.28 -9.92 2.08
C LEU A 124 -12.23 -11.08 1.81
N LEU A 125 -13.17 -10.94 0.88
CA LEU A 125 -14.11 -12.00 0.50
C LEU A 125 -13.38 -13.23 -0.05
N ILE A 126 -12.40 -13.02 -0.92
CA ILE A 126 -11.53 -14.07 -1.46
C ILE A 126 -10.79 -14.77 -0.31
N THR A 127 -10.20 -14.00 0.61
CA THR A 127 -9.45 -14.53 1.75
C THR A 127 -10.34 -15.35 2.69
N VAL A 128 -11.56 -14.89 3.00
CA VAL A 128 -12.50 -15.62 3.85
C VAL A 128 -12.93 -16.95 3.22
N ARG A 129 -13.23 -16.94 1.91
CA ARG A 129 -13.56 -18.18 1.16
C ARG A 129 -12.43 -19.21 1.27
N TYR A 130 -11.22 -18.72 1.14
CA TYR A 130 -9.99 -19.49 1.17
C TYR A 130 -9.64 -20.02 2.56
N LEU A 131 -9.80 -19.20 3.61
CA LEU A 131 -9.64 -19.66 5.00
C LEU A 131 -10.65 -20.77 5.35
N ARG A 132 -11.89 -20.68 4.85
CA ARG A 132 -12.90 -21.74 5.01
C ARG A 132 -12.56 -23.03 4.27
N ALA A 133 -11.71 -22.97 3.23
CA ALA A 133 -11.25 -24.14 2.49
C ALA A 133 -10.04 -24.84 3.15
N GLY A 134 -9.48 -24.29 4.25
CA GLY A 134 -8.43 -24.97 5.02
C GLY A 134 -7.01 -24.76 4.48
N ILE A 135 -6.68 -23.56 4.00
CA ILE A 135 -5.39 -23.30 3.34
C ILE A 135 -4.20 -23.47 4.28
N PRO A 136 -3.16 -24.24 3.86
CA PRO A 136 -1.93 -24.37 4.62
C PRO A 136 -1.16 -23.05 4.67
N PHE A 137 -0.46 -22.82 5.77
CA PHE A 137 0.41 -21.66 5.90
C PHE A 137 1.52 -21.70 4.85
N ASN A 138 1.82 -20.55 4.24
CA ASN A 138 3.00 -20.36 3.43
C ASN A 138 3.60 -18.97 3.67
N LEU A 139 4.88 -18.79 3.34
CA LEU A 139 5.60 -17.51 3.49
C LEU A 139 4.94 -16.33 2.74
N GLY A 140 4.15 -16.62 1.70
CA GLY A 140 3.38 -15.62 0.96
C GLY A 140 2.38 -14.84 1.81
N TRP A 141 2.02 -15.32 3.00
CA TRP A 141 1.16 -14.59 3.94
C TRP A 141 1.78 -13.26 4.40
N TRP A 142 3.10 -13.09 4.32
CA TRP A 142 3.72 -11.77 4.54
C TRP A 142 3.21 -10.71 3.55
N GLY A 143 2.78 -11.12 2.35
CA GLY A 143 2.22 -10.24 1.33
C GLY A 143 0.94 -9.51 1.72
N PHE A 144 0.26 -9.90 2.81
CA PHE A 144 -0.90 -9.18 3.32
C PHE A 144 -0.51 -7.92 4.13
N THR A 145 0.67 -7.94 4.77
CA THR A 145 1.06 -6.92 5.75
C THR A 145 1.31 -5.56 5.12
N PHE A 146 2.04 -5.51 4.01
CA PHE A 146 2.36 -4.27 3.32
C PHE A 146 1.10 -3.54 2.81
N PRO A 147 0.23 -4.16 2.00
CA PRO A 147 -0.99 -3.51 1.50
C PRO A 147 -1.91 -3.00 2.61
N LEU A 148 -2.11 -3.80 3.67
CA LEU A 148 -2.93 -3.39 4.80
C LEU A 148 -2.29 -2.24 5.58
N GLY A 149 -0.96 -2.26 5.74
CA GLY A 149 -0.21 -1.18 6.39
C GLY A 149 -0.31 0.15 5.67
N VAL A 150 -0.01 0.18 4.37
CA VAL A 150 -0.09 1.43 3.59
C VAL A 150 -1.52 1.95 3.50
N TYR A 151 -2.52 1.07 3.40
CA TYR A 151 -3.92 1.47 3.40
C TYR A 151 -4.37 2.02 4.76
N SER A 152 -3.87 1.45 5.87
CA SER A 152 -4.09 1.99 7.23
C SER A 152 -3.50 3.39 7.37
N LEU A 153 -2.26 3.59 6.90
CA LEU A 153 -1.59 4.90 6.93
C LEU A 153 -2.34 5.95 6.10
N ALA A 154 -2.76 5.60 4.88
CA ALA A 154 -3.58 6.50 4.05
C ALA A 154 -4.88 6.88 4.75
N THR A 155 -5.54 5.91 5.38
CA THR A 155 -6.79 6.13 6.14
C THR A 155 -6.57 7.06 7.32
N LEU A 156 -5.52 6.84 8.13
CA LEU A 156 -5.20 7.71 9.27
C LEU A 156 -4.80 9.12 8.81
N LYS A 157 -4.06 9.24 7.70
CA LYS A 157 -3.71 10.54 7.11
C LYS A 157 -4.98 11.30 6.69
N LEU A 158 -5.93 10.64 6.01
CA LEU A 158 -7.25 11.24 5.72
C LEU A 158 -7.98 11.67 6.99
N GLY A 159 -7.92 10.87 8.06
CA GLY A 159 -8.48 11.22 9.36
C GLY A 159 -7.89 12.51 9.95
N SER A 160 -6.56 12.68 9.86
CA SER A 160 -5.88 13.90 10.29
C SER A 160 -6.15 15.11 9.39
N THR A 161 -6.34 14.90 8.09
CA THR A 161 -6.56 15.98 7.12
C THR A 161 -8.01 16.46 7.09
N LEU A 162 -8.98 15.54 7.11
CA LEU A 162 -10.41 15.85 7.03
C LEU A 162 -11.06 16.07 8.41
N ASN A 163 -10.37 15.70 9.49
CA ASN A 163 -10.89 15.75 10.87
C ASN A 163 -12.20 14.94 11.06
N LEU A 164 -12.38 13.87 10.28
CA LEU A 164 -13.54 12.98 10.38
C LEU A 164 -13.23 11.77 11.27
N ALA A 165 -14.02 11.60 12.34
CA ALA A 165 -13.89 10.49 13.28
C ALA A 165 -13.98 9.09 12.63
N PHE A 166 -14.69 9.00 11.49
CA PHE A 166 -14.79 7.78 10.69
C PHE A 166 -13.40 7.26 10.27
N PHE A 167 -12.59 8.11 9.64
CA PHE A 167 -11.26 7.70 9.14
C PHE A 167 -10.30 7.36 10.29
N ASN A 168 -10.36 8.08 11.41
CA ASN A 168 -9.54 7.75 12.58
C ASN A 168 -9.91 6.39 13.17
N THR A 169 -11.20 6.15 13.43
CA THR A 169 -11.68 4.87 13.97
C THR A 169 -11.38 3.72 13.01
N PHE A 170 -11.68 3.90 11.72
CA PHE A 170 -11.44 2.88 10.71
C PHE A 170 -9.94 2.58 10.56
N GLY A 171 -9.09 3.61 10.55
CA GLY A 171 -7.64 3.47 10.51
C GLY A 171 -7.11 2.67 11.72
N CYS A 172 -7.57 2.97 12.94
CA CYS A 172 -7.20 2.21 14.13
C CYS A 172 -7.62 0.73 14.05
N VAL A 173 -8.81 0.44 13.50
CA VAL A 173 -9.25 -0.94 13.27
C VAL A 173 -8.34 -1.65 12.27
N LEU A 174 -7.97 -1.00 11.16
CA LEU A 174 -7.05 -1.58 10.18
C LEU A 174 -5.66 -1.85 10.77
N VAL A 175 -5.14 -0.94 11.61
CA VAL A 175 -3.87 -1.14 12.33
C VAL A 175 -3.95 -2.33 13.31
N ALA A 176 -5.06 -2.45 14.05
CA ALA A 176 -5.26 -3.59 14.94
C ALA A 176 -5.31 -4.92 14.18
N LEU A 177 -6.02 -4.96 13.04
CA LEU A 177 -6.06 -6.13 12.15
C LEU A 177 -4.66 -6.46 11.60
N LEU A 178 -3.89 -5.44 11.21
CA LEU A 178 -2.52 -5.61 10.77
C LEU A 178 -1.64 -6.21 11.86
N ALA A 179 -1.73 -5.71 13.10
CA ALA A 179 -0.95 -6.21 14.22
C ALA A 179 -1.28 -7.69 14.51
N VAL A 180 -2.57 -8.05 14.54
CA VAL A 180 -3.01 -9.44 14.73
C VAL A 180 -2.47 -10.34 13.62
N MET A 181 -2.63 -9.92 12.37
CA MET A 181 -2.15 -10.69 11.21
C MET A 181 -0.63 -10.85 11.23
N TRP A 182 0.10 -9.79 11.53
CA TRP A 182 1.55 -9.81 11.67
C TRP A 182 2.00 -10.80 12.74
N LEU A 183 1.38 -10.79 13.92
CA LEU A 183 1.70 -11.73 15.01
C LEU A 183 1.44 -13.19 14.61
N ILE A 184 0.34 -13.47 13.91
CA ILE A 184 0.03 -14.81 13.41
C ILE A 184 1.11 -15.28 12.42
N VAL A 185 1.44 -14.44 11.44
CA VAL A 185 2.42 -14.78 10.40
C VAL A 185 3.80 -14.92 11.01
N ALA A 186 4.23 -14.00 11.87
CA ALA A 186 5.52 -14.06 12.56
C ALA A 186 5.64 -15.33 13.40
N LYS A 187 4.63 -15.68 14.20
CA LYS A 187 4.61 -16.92 14.99
C LYS A 187 4.77 -18.16 14.10
N ARG A 188 4.01 -18.25 13.02
CA ARG A 188 4.08 -19.40 12.09
C ARG A 188 5.40 -19.46 11.32
N THR A 189 5.95 -18.30 10.94
CA THR A 189 7.29 -18.21 10.34
C THR A 189 8.36 -18.72 11.30
N VAL A 190 8.35 -18.28 12.56
CA VAL A 190 9.31 -18.77 13.58
C VAL A 190 9.15 -20.27 13.80
N GLN A 191 7.92 -20.78 13.93
CA GLN A 191 7.67 -22.22 14.10
C GLN A 191 8.16 -23.04 12.89
N GLY A 192 7.87 -22.59 11.67
CA GLY A 192 8.33 -23.26 10.45
C GLY A 192 9.85 -23.21 10.29
N ALA A 193 10.48 -22.09 10.64
CA ALA A 193 11.93 -21.95 10.62
C ALA A 193 12.58 -22.90 11.63
N TRP A 194 12.02 -23.02 12.83
CA TRP A 194 12.52 -23.92 13.88
C TRP A 194 12.38 -25.40 13.49
N ARG A 195 11.33 -25.75 12.75
CA ARG A 195 11.09 -27.12 12.23
C ARG A 195 11.89 -27.45 10.97
N GLY A 196 12.57 -26.48 10.36
CA GLY A 196 13.29 -26.67 9.09
C GLY A 196 12.40 -26.81 7.85
N GLU A 197 11.07 -26.72 7.99
CA GLU A 197 10.10 -26.87 6.90
C GLU A 197 9.96 -25.61 6.04
N LEU A 198 10.49 -24.47 6.51
CA LEU A 198 10.29 -23.16 5.89
C LEU A 198 11.22 -22.89 4.69
N PHE A 199 12.43 -23.45 4.72
CA PHE A 199 13.48 -23.20 3.72
C PHE A 199 13.61 -24.37 2.73
N VAL A 200 12.49 -24.98 2.35
CA VAL A 200 12.46 -26.03 1.34
C VAL A 200 12.46 -25.37 -0.04
N SER A 201 13.60 -25.40 -0.73
CA SER A 201 13.71 -25.01 -2.13
C SER A 201 13.07 -26.09 -3.01
N PRO A 202 11.89 -25.84 -3.65
CA PRO A 202 11.23 -26.83 -4.49
C PRO A 202 12.10 -27.28 -5.68
N CYS A 203 13.01 -26.41 -6.11
CA CYS A 203 13.98 -26.64 -7.17
C CYS A 203 15.10 -27.63 -6.81
N ILE A 204 15.35 -27.90 -5.52
CA ILE A 204 16.38 -28.86 -5.07
C ILE A 204 15.75 -30.19 -4.65
N ALA A 205 14.48 -30.19 -4.27
CA ALA A 205 13.75 -31.40 -3.86
C ALA A 205 13.64 -32.46 -4.98
N GLY A 206 13.74 -32.07 -6.25
CA GLY A 206 13.74 -32.96 -7.41
C GLY A 206 15.10 -33.54 -7.80
N LEU A 207 16.21 -33.09 -7.21
CA LEU A 207 17.58 -33.52 -7.58
C LEU A 207 18.06 -34.78 -6.83
N ASN A 208 17.28 -35.26 -5.84
CA ASN A 208 17.60 -36.44 -5.04
C ASN A 208 16.75 -37.66 -5.41
N LYS A 209 16.37 -37.82 -6.70
CA LYS A 209 15.75 -39.04 -7.21
C LYS A 209 16.62 -39.71 -8.26
#